data_AF-A0A7X7TKT8-F1
#
_entry.id   AF-A0A7X7TKT8-F1
#
_cell.length_a   1.000
_cell.length_b   1.000
_cell.length_c   1.000
_cell.angle_alpha   90.00
_cell.angle_beta   90.00
_cell.angle_gamma   90.00
#
_symmetry.space_group_name_H-M   'P 1'
#
loop_
_entity.id
_entity.type
_entity.pdbx_description
1 polymer ?
#
loop_
_entity_poly.entity_id
_entity_poly.type
_entity_poly.pdbx_seq_one_letter_code
_entity_poly.pdbx_strand_id
1 'polypeptide(L)' 'FKYFREEIWSPRFFNRYHWEQWLGKDKETPMDKAVKEVKRILAEHQAAALPEGAAEEMQRIIRQREEEIRS' A
#
# COMPACT_ATOMS: atom_id res chain seq x y z
N PHE A 1 -22.92 -13.70 -16.78
CA PHE A 1 -22.23 -12.79 -15.84
C PHE A 1 -22.12 -13.29 -14.40
N LYS A 2 -22.81 -14.38 -13.99
CA LYS A 2 -22.88 -14.84 -12.59
C LYS A 2 -21.52 -15.06 -11.89
N TYR A 3 -20.51 -15.60 -12.58
CA TYR A 3 -19.19 -15.92 -11.99
C TYR A 3 -18.03 -15.09 -12.56
N PHE A 4 -18.32 -14.09 -13.40
CA PHE A 4 -17.32 -13.36 -14.17
C PHE A 4 -16.24 -12.69 -13.30
N ARG A 5 -16.60 -12.20 -12.11
CA ARG A 5 -15.65 -11.57 -11.17
C ARG A 5 -14.89 -12.56 -10.30
N GLU A 6 -15.36 -13.80 -10.21
CA GLU A 6 -14.75 -14.89 -9.42
C GLU A 6 -13.72 -15.67 -10.26
N GLU A 7 -14.00 -15.82 -11.56
CA GLU A 7 -13.16 -16.61 -12.48
C GLU A 7 -12.09 -15.78 -13.21
N ILE A 8 -12.30 -14.47 -13.36
CA ILE A 8 -11.38 -13.60 -14.11
C ILE A 8 -10.50 -12.81 -13.15
N TRP A 9 -9.21 -13.13 -13.18
CA TRP A 9 -8.20 -12.30 -12.56
C TRP A 9 -8.08 -10.94 -13.28
N SER A 10 -8.38 -9.87 -12.54
CA SER A 10 -8.24 -8.49 -13.00
C SER A 10 -6.98 -7.86 -12.39
N PRO A 11 -5.94 -7.56 -13.19
CA PRO A 11 -4.70 -7.02 -12.67
C PRO A 11 -4.86 -5.56 -12.25
N ARG A 12 -4.32 -5.22 -11.07
CA ARG A 12 -4.43 -3.86 -10.52
C ARG A 12 -3.54 -2.83 -11.24
N PHE A 13 -2.37 -3.24 -11.71
CA PHE A 13 -1.35 -2.33 -12.27
C PHE A 13 -1.02 -2.58 -13.74
N PHE A 14 -1.25 -3.80 -14.25
CA PHE A 14 -1.09 -4.05 -15.68
C PHE A 14 -2.21 -3.37 -16.46
N ASN A 15 -1.85 -2.65 -17.52
CA ASN A 15 -2.83 -2.21 -18.49
C ASN A 15 -3.09 -3.34 -19.50
N ARG A 16 -4.32 -3.40 -20.02
CA ARG A 16 -4.71 -4.28 -21.14
C ARG A 16 -5.13 -3.43 -22.35
N TYR A 17 -4.55 -2.23 -22.47
CA TYR A 17 -4.91 -1.27 -23.50
C TYR A 17 -4.29 -1.69 -24.83
N HIS A 18 -5.01 -1.40 -25.92
CA HIS A 18 -4.40 -1.41 -27.23
C HIS A 18 -3.37 -0.27 -27.35
N TRP A 19 -2.44 -0.41 -28.29
CA TRP A 19 -1.35 0.53 -28.50
C TRP A 19 -1.82 2.00 -28.62
N GLU A 20 -2.85 2.26 -29.43
CA GLU A 20 -3.42 3.60 -29.65
C GLU A 20 -4.03 4.19 -28.36
N GLN A 21 -4.70 3.35 -27.56
CA GLN A 21 -5.27 3.75 -26.27
C GLN A 21 -4.16 4.07 -25.26
N TRP A 22 -3.07 3.31 -25.25
CA TRP A 22 -1.92 3.57 -24.39
C TRP A 22 -1.20 4.86 -24.80
N LEU A 23 -1.03 5.09 -26.11
CA LEU A 23 -0.44 6.31 -26.66
C LEU A 23 -1.25 7.59 -26.39
N GLY A 24 -2.59 7.49 -26.45
CA GLY A 24 -3.51 8.60 -26.18
C GLY A 24 -3.69 8.91 -24.69
N LYS A 25 -3.17 8.05 -23.81
CA LYS A 25 -2.96 8.35 -22.38
C LYS A 25 -1.55 8.92 -22.20
N ASP A 26 -1.15 9.15 -20.96
CA ASP A 26 0.21 9.60 -20.62
C ASP A 26 1.29 8.53 -20.80
N LYS A 27 1.01 7.47 -21.59
CA LYS A 27 1.92 6.32 -21.81
C LYS A 27 2.38 5.69 -20.49
N GLU A 28 1.50 5.74 -19.48
CA GLU A 28 1.79 5.34 -18.12
C GLU A 28 2.21 3.86 -18.07
N THR A 29 3.39 3.60 -17.50
CA THR A 29 3.90 2.25 -17.32
C THR A 29 3.25 1.60 -16.08
N PRO A 30 3.32 0.26 -15.94
CA PRO A 30 2.91 -0.39 -14.70
C PRO A 30 3.66 0.13 -13.47
N MET A 31 4.92 0.55 -13.63
CA MET A 31 5.72 1.11 -12.53
C MET A 31 5.21 2.48 -12.10
N ASP A 32 4.88 3.35 -13.06
CA ASP A 32 4.32 4.68 -12.76
C ASP A 32 3.03 4.55 -11.96
N LYS A 33 2.16 3.60 -12.35
CA LYS A 33 0.93 3.27 -11.61
C LYS A 33 1.21 2.79 -10.19
N ALA A 34 2.19 1.89 -10.02
CA ALA A 34 2.55 1.37 -8.71
C ALA A 34 3.06 2.49 -7.79
N VAL A 35 3.95 3.36 -8.28
CA VAL A 35 4.48 4.50 -7.52
C VAL A 35 3.38 5.49 -7.15
N LYS A 36 2.47 5.80 -8.08
CA LYS A 36 1.33 6.68 -7.84
C LYS A 36 0.41 6.11 -6.76
N GLU A 37 0.14 4.81 -6.80
CA GLU A 37 -0.69 4.14 -5.80
C GLU A 37 -0.03 4.10 -4.43
N VAL A 38 1.28 3.86 -4.34
CA VAL A 38 2.03 3.95 -3.07
C VAL A 38 1.90 5.35 -2.47
N LYS A 39 2.12 6.40 -3.28
CA LYS A 39 1.97 7.80 -2.82
C LYS A 39 0.56 8.07 -2.30
N ARG A 40 -0.47 7.59 -3.00
CA ARG A 40 -1.86 7.74 -2.58
C ARG A 40 -2.13 7.02 -1.25
N ILE A 41 -1.70 5.77 -1.11
CA ILE A 41 -1.87 5.00 0.12
C ILE A 41 -1.17 5.71 1.28
N LEU A 42 0.07 6.17 1.12
CA LEU A 42 0.78 6.86 2.19
C LEU A 42 0.12 8.20 2.59
N ALA A 43 -0.53 8.88 1.65
CA ALA A 43 -1.22 10.15 1.91
C ALA A 43 -2.59 9.95 2.59
N GLU A 44 -3.31 8.90 2.24
CA GLU A 44 -4.72 8.71 2.63
C GLU A 44 -4.91 7.66 3.73
N HIS A 45 -3.95 6.75 3.93
CA HIS A 45 -4.09 5.67 4.89
C HIS A 45 -4.10 6.20 6.32
N GLN A 46 -5.20 5.95 7.01
CA GLN A 46 -5.32 6.14 8.44
C GLN A 46 -5.15 4.78 9.12
N ALA A 47 -4.08 4.65 9.90
CA ALA A 47 -3.86 3.46 10.70
C ALA A 47 -4.98 3.30 11.74
N ALA A 48 -5.35 2.05 12.05
CA ALA A 48 -6.29 1.79 13.12
C ALA A 48 -5.73 2.32 14.45
N ALA A 49 -6.60 2.89 15.27
CA ALA A 49 -6.23 3.35 16.60
C ALA A 49 -5.66 2.17 17.41
N LEU A 50 -4.57 2.44 18.13
CA LEU A 50 -4.03 1.47 19.07
C LEU A 50 -5.02 1.28 20.23
N PRO A 51 -5.08 0.08 20.83
CA PRO A 51 -5.79 -0.12 22.08
C PRO A 51 -5.28 0.85 23.16
N GLU A 52 -6.16 1.21 24.09
CA GLU A 52 -5.81 2.07 25.22
C GLU A 52 -4.62 1.46 26.01
N GLY A 53 -3.63 2.29 26.34
CA GLY A 53 -2.42 1.88 27.07
C GLY A 53 -1.36 1.12 26.24
N ALA A 54 -1.68 0.70 25.01
CA ALA A 54 -0.74 -0.07 24.21
C ALA A 54 0.45 0.77 23.73
N ALA A 55 0.25 2.05 23.43
CA ALA A 55 1.31 2.95 23.00
C ALA A 55 2.36 3.16 24.10
N GLU A 56 1.90 3.36 25.32
CA GLU A 56 2.71 3.55 26.52
C GLU A 56 3.53 2.30 26.84
N GLU A 57 2.90 1.12 26.77
CA GLU A 57 3.57 -0.14 27.04
C GLU A 57 4.63 -0.48 25.98
N MET A 58 4.34 -0.25 24.69
CA MET A 58 5.33 -0.38 23.63
C MET A 58 6.54 0.54 23.89
N GLN A 59 6.29 1.79 24.26
CA GLN A 59 7.35 2.76 24.58
C GLN A 59 8.20 2.31 25.78
N ARG A 60 7.57 1.75 26.83
CA ARG A 60 8.27 1.20 27.99
C ARG A 60 9.23 0.07 27.58
N ILE A 61 8.73 -0.88 26.77
CA ILE A 61 9.51 -2.03 26.29
C ILE A 61 10.68 -1.56 25.41
N ILE A 62 10.44 -0.63 24.48
CA ILE A 62 11.48 -0.10 23.59
C ILE A 62 12.61 0.53 24.40
N ARG A 63 12.30 1.43 25.34
CA ARG A 63 13.31 2.09 26.17
C ARG A 63 14.12 1.11 27.00
N GLN A 64 13.44 0.14 27.62
CA GLN A 64 14.12 -0.90 28.39
C GLN A 64 15.17 -1.63 27.54
N ARG A 65 14.84 -2.01 26.30
CA ARG A 65 15.78 -2.69 25.40
C ARG A 65 16.92 -1.78 24.94
N GLU A 66 16.62 -0.51 24.66
CA GLU A 66 17.65 0.46 24.29
C GLU A 66 18.66 0.71 25.42
N GLU A 67 18.22 0.68 26.67
CA GLU A 67 19.08 0.79 27.86
C GLU A 67 19.94 -0.47 28.05
N GLU A 68 19.34 -1.66 27.95
CA GLU A 68 20.05 -2.96 28.05
C GLU A 68 21.15 -3.12 26.99
N ILE A 69 20.93 -2.65 25.76
CA ILE A 69 21.93 -2.72 24.68
C ILE A 69 23.07 -1.71 24.89
N ARG A 70 22.81 -0.62 25.62
CA ARG A 70 23.78 0.47 25.81
C ARG A 70 24.73 0.23 26.99
N SER A 71 24.32 -0.58 27.98
CA SER A 71 25.14 -0.98 29.14
C SER A 71 26.04 -2.18 28.85
#